data_AF-A0A0M8XCV4-F1
#
_entry.id   AF-A0A0M8XCV4-F1
#
_cell.length_a   1.000
_cell.length_b   1.000
_cell.length_c   1.000
_cell.angle_alpha   90.00
_cell.angle_beta   90.00
_cell.angle_gamma   90.00
#
_symmetry.space_group_name_H-M   'P 1'
#
loop_
_entity.id
_entity.type
_entity.pdbx_description
1 polymer ?
#
loop_
_entity_poly.entity_id
_entity_poly.type
_entity_poly.pdbx_seq_one_letter_code
_entity_poly.pdbx_strand_id
1 'polypeptide(L)'
;MIGIDRRQRFRAHIGDLLLASEVCYSGSAYCFALTRFGTHADAEILTAYLDHYLPRTDLHYDQPAALGALLRLDALLGTHTDRFTEPDGLWDEWVMGMRRLGYPSYTPAELRRWTDLQCDFANGWTRT
;
A
#
# COMPACT_ATOMS: atom_id res chain seq x y z
N MET A 1 1.88 -18.32 16.03
CA MET A 1 3.07 -17.49 16.37
C MET A 1 4.21 -17.83 15.43
N ILE A 2 4.43 -17.03 14.39
CA ILE A 2 5.61 -17.11 13.51
C ILE A 2 6.11 -15.67 13.43
N GLY A 3 7.09 -15.31 14.27
CA GLY A 3 7.31 -13.87 14.51
C GLY A 3 8.70 -13.42 14.92
N ILE A 4 9.76 -14.24 14.85
CA ILE A 4 11.08 -13.75 15.27
C ILE A 4 12.24 -14.06 14.29
N ASP A 5 12.23 -15.14 13.51
CA ASP A 5 13.45 -15.55 12.77
C ASP A 5 13.38 -15.54 11.22
N ARG A 6 12.44 -14.81 10.61
CA ARG A 6 12.27 -14.84 9.13
C ARG A 6 12.57 -13.54 8.38
N ARG A 7 12.95 -12.45 9.04
CA ARG A 7 12.89 -11.07 8.50
C ARG A 7 13.59 -10.79 7.16
N GLN A 8 14.68 -11.49 6.80
CA GLN A 8 15.32 -11.28 5.48
C GLN A 8 14.80 -12.24 4.40
N ARG A 9 14.67 -13.54 4.71
CA ARG A 9 14.15 -14.53 3.76
C ARG A 9 12.65 -14.37 3.47
N PHE A 10 11.87 -13.87 4.43
CA PHE A 10 10.46 -13.54 4.21
C PHE A 10 10.28 -12.33 3.29
N ARG A 11 11.23 -11.41 3.24
CA ARG A 11 11.09 -10.17 2.47
C ARG A 11 11.19 -10.42 0.97
N ALA A 12 12.20 -11.16 0.56
CA ALA A 12 12.32 -11.65 -0.81
C ALA A 12 11.14 -12.56 -1.16
N HIS A 13 10.74 -13.46 -0.26
CA HIS A 13 9.64 -14.39 -0.52
C HIS A 13 8.25 -13.72 -0.56
N ILE A 14 8.01 -12.66 0.22
CA ILE A 14 6.79 -11.84 0.13
C ILE A 14 6.81 -11.02 -1.16
N GLY A 15 7.93 -10.41 -1.54
CA GLY A 15 8.05 -9.70 -2.81
C GLY A 15 7.76 -10.61 -4.01
N ASP A 16 8.36 -11.80 -4.01
CA ASP A 16 8.13 -12.80 -5.05
C ASP A 16 6.70 -13.37 -5.03
N LEU A 17 6.09 -13.60 -3.85
CA LEU A 17 4.69 -14.05 -3.74
C LEU A 17 3.69 -12.97 -4.15
N LEU A 18 3.99 -11.70 -3.88
CA LEU A 18 3.18 -10.54 -4.23
C LEU A 18 3.25 -10.24 -5.74
N LEU A 19 4.36 -10.60 -6.38
CA LEU A 19 4.53 -10.60 -7.84
C LEU A 19 3.95 -11.87 -8.52
N ALA A 20 3.86 -13.01 -7.82
CA ALA A 20 3.60 -14.31 -8.45
C ALA A 20 2.15 -14.84 -8.46
N SER A 21 1.18 -14.33 -7.66
CA SER A 21 -0.24 -14.74 -7.86
C SER A 21 -1.30 -14.02 -7.02
N GLU A 22 -2.35 -13.57 -7.69
CA GLU A 22 -3.72 -14.10 -7.52
C GLU A 22 -4.21 -14.42 -6.09
N VAL A 23 -4.12 -13.50 -5.13
CA VAL A 23 -4.93 -13.60 -3.91
C VAL A 23 -5.76 -12.34 -3.72
N CYS A 24 -6.91 -12.36 -4.40
CA CYS A 24 -8.11 -11.63 -4.08
C CYS A 24 -8.21 -11.36 -2.56
N TYR A 25 -8.23 -10.09 -2.16
CA TYR A 25 -8.47 -9.59 -0.79
C TYR A 25 -7.34 -9.70 0.27
N SER A 26 -6.11 -10.12 -0.08
CA SER A 26 -5.00 -10.17 0.91
C SER A 26 -3.93 -9.07 0.77
N GLY A 27 -3.93 -8.25 -0.30
CA GLY A 27 -2.89 -7.22 -0.47
C GLY A 27 -2.97 -6.11 0.58
N SER A 28 -4.15 -5.81 1.12
CA SER A 28 -4.30 -4.90 2.27
C SER A 28 -3.52 -5.37 3.52
N ALA A 29 -3.46 -6.67 3.80
CA ALA A 29 -2.72 -7.22 4.94
C ALA A 29 -1.20 -7.12 4.74
N TYR A 30 -0.73 -7.24 3.49
CA TYR A 30 0.68 -7.03 3.14
C TYR A 30 1.07 -5.56 3.17
N CYS A 31 0.22 -4.66 2.64
CA CYS A 31 0.42 -3.21 2.74
C CYS A 31 0.53 -2.79 4.21
N PHE A 32 -0.37 -3.31 5.05
CA PHE A 32 -0.33 -3.08 6.50
C PHE A 32 0.95 -3.61 7.16
N ALA A 33 1.41 -4.81 6.81
CA ALA A 33 2.65 -5.38 7.34
C ALA A 33 3.88 -4.55 6.94
N LEU A 34 3.95 -4.10 5.69
CA LEU A 34 5.02 -3.24 5.18
C LEU A 34 5.06 -1.87 5.88
N THR A 35 3.89 -1.25 6.07
CA THR A 35 3.77 0.00 6.84
C THR A 35 4.26 -0.15 8.28
N ARG A 36 4.04 -1.32 8.90
CA ARG A 36 4.51 -1.61 10.27
C ARG A 36 6.02 -1.81 10.36
N PHE A 37 6.65 -2.35 9.31
CA PHE A 37 8.11 -2.50 9.28
C PHE A 37 8.80 -1.15 9.12
N GLY A 38 8.21 -0.22 8.37
CA GLY A 38 8.58 1.19 8.45
C GLY A 38 9.94 1.53 7.86
N THR A 39 10.45 0.75 6.90
CA THR A 39 11.80 0.97 6.33
C THR A 39 11.75 1.43 4.87
N HIS A 40 12.84 2.02 4.37
CA HIS A 40 12.91 2.47 2.97
C HIS A 40 12.66 1.36 1.95
N ALA A 41 13.16 0.15 2.21
CA ALA A 41 12.90 -0.99 1.33
C ALA A 41 11.42 -1.43 1.32
N ASP A 42 10.61 -1.08 2.33
CA ASP A 42 9.16 -1.32 2.28
C ASP A 42 8.47 -0.28 1.38
N ALA A 43 8.93 0.97 1.46
CA ALA A 43 8.48 2.04 0.56
C ALA A 43 8.82 1.71 -0.91
N GLU A 44 10.00 1.17 -1.20
CA GLU A 44 10.40 0.72 -2.55
C GLU A 44 9.49 -0.38 -3.10
N ILE A 45 9.08 -1.35 -2.26
CA ILE A 45 8.17 -2.43 -2.66
C ILE A 45 6.78 -1.87 -3.00
N LEU A 46 6.23 -1.00 -2.15
CA LEU A 46 4.93 -0.36 -2.40
C LEU A 46 4.96 0.53 -3.65
N THR A 47 6.09 1.22 -3.83
CA THR A 47 6.37 2.06 -4.99
C THR A 47 6.37 1.25 -6.29
N ALA A 48 7.09 0.11 -6.32
CA ALA A 48 7.13 -0.77 -7.49
C ALA A 48 5.76 -1.40 -7.79
N TYR A 49 5.00 -1.75 -6.75
CA TYR A 49 3.63 -2.23 -6.91
C TYR A 49 2.73 -1.16 -7.56
N LEU A 50 2.77 0.07 -7.06
CA LEU A 50 1.97 1.17 -7.58
C LEU A 50 2.36 1.51 -9.03
N ASP A 51 3.65 1.59 -9.35
CA ASP A 51 4.11 1.79 -10.73
C ASP A 51 3.56 0.75 -11.72
N HIS A 52 3.39 -0.50 -11.26
CA HIS A 52 2.89 -1.58 -12.11
C HIS A 52 1.36 -1.60 -12.26
N TYR A 53 0.62 -1.29 -11.18
CA TYR A 53 -0.82 -1.50 -11.10
C TYR A 53 -1.67 -0.23 -11.19
N LEU A 54 -1.10 0.98 -11.03
CA LEU A 54 -1.82 2.24 -11.25
C LEU A 54 -2.25 2.45 -12.70
N PRO A 55 -1.41 2.18 -13.72
CA PRO A 55 -1.82 2.37 -15.12
C PRO A 55 -2.92 1.39 -15.56
N ARG A 56 -3.12 0.30 -14.82
CA ARG A 56 -4.11 -0.75 -15.11
C ARG A 56 -5.46 -0.41 -14.49
N THR A 57 -6.14 0.55 -15.11
CA THR A 57 -7.45 1.07 -14.65
C THR A 57 -8.61 0.08 -14.77
N ASP A 58 -8.36 -1.06 -15.41
CA ASP A 58 -9.26 -2.22 -15.52
C ASP A 58 -9.15 -3.18 -14.32
N LEU A 59 -8.12 -3.02 -13.47
CA LEU A 59 -7.87 -3.88 -12.31
C LEU A 59 -8.13 -3.13 -11.00
N HIS A 60 -9.04 -3.66 -10.19
CA HIS A 60 -9.35 -3.15 -8.85
C HIS A 60 -8.85 -4.13 -7.78
N TYR A 61 -7.56 -4.02 -7.46
CA TYR A 61 -6.89 -4.78 -6.43
C TYR A 61 -6.63 -3.87 -5.21
N ASP A 62 -5.44 -3.98 -4.61
CA ASP A 62 -5.08 -3.28 -3.40
C ASP A 62 -4.37 -1.93 -3.66
N GLN A 63 -4.53 -1.32 -4.86
CA GLN A 63 -3.94 0.00 -5.16
C GLN A 63 -4.30 1.08 -4.11
N PRO A 64 -5.55 1.19 -3.61
CA PRO A 64 -5.88 2.15 -2.57
C PRO A 64 -5.15 1.89 -1.24
N ALA A 65 -5.00 0.62 -0.86
CA ALA A 65 -4.29 0.24 0.36
C ALA A 65 -2.78 0.48 0.23
N ALA A 66 -2.21 0.19 -0.94
CA ALA A 66 -0.79 0.42 -1.23
C ALA A 66 -0.45 1.92 -1.22
N LEU A 67 -1.32 2.77 -1.79
CA LEU A 67 -1.11 4.22 -1.76
C LEU A 67 -1.20 4.76 -0.33
N GLY A 68 -2.21 4.36 0.45
CA GLY A 68 -2.33 4.78 1.85
C GLY A 68 -1.12 4.35 2.71
N ALA A 69 -0.65 3.11 2.51
CA ALA A 69 0.55 2.58 3.14
C ALA A 69 1.81 3.38 2.79
N LEU A 70 1.99 3.70 1.51
CA LEU A 70 3.14 4.44 1.02
C LEU A 70 3.14 5.87 1.55
N LEU A 71 2.00 6.57 1.55
CA LEU A 71 1.87 7.93 2.10
C LEU A 71 2.17 8.02 3.60
N ARG A 72 1.82 6.97 4.37
CA ARG A 72 2.21 6.90 5.79
C ARG A 72 3.70 6.69 5.95
N LEU A 73 4.31 5.79 5.17
CA LEU A 73 5.76 5.60 5.18
C LEU A 73 6.51 6.86 4.77
N ASP A 74 5.98 7.61 3.80
CA ASP A 74 6.53 8.87 3.34
C ASP A 74 6.63 9.90 4.46
N ALA A 75 5.54 10.05 5.22
CA ALA A 75 5.49 10.93 6.37
C ALA A 75 6.45 10.51 7.50
N LEU A 76 6.79 9.22 7.61
CA LEU A 76 7.70 8.69 8.63
C LEU A 76 9.17 8.75 8.22
N LEU A 77 9.46 8.55 6.93
CA LEU A 77 10.81 8.37 6.41
C LEU A 77 11.33 9.56 5.60
N GLY A 78 10.47 10.53 5.26
CA GLY A 78 10.83 11.65 4.40
C GLY A 78 11.20 11.21 2.99
N THR A 79 10.53 10.18 2.47
CA THR A 79 10.64 9.83 1.05
C THR A 79 9.85 10.85 0.20
N HIS A 80 9.83 10.70 -1.13
CA HIS A 80 9.03 11.55 -2.01
C HIS A 80 8.02 10.69 -2.76
N THR A 81 6.75 10.77 -2.34
CA THR A 81 5.64 10.03 -2.98
C THR A 81 4.76 10.92 -3.86
N ASP A 82 5.13 12.19 -3.99
CA ASP A 82 4.41 13.22 -4.74
C ASP A 82 4.06 12.77 -6.16
N ARG A 83 4.95 12.03 -6.83
CA ARG A 83 4.75 11.53 -8.20
C ARG A 83 3.48 10.69 -8.41
N PHE A 84 2.96 10.06 -7.35
CA PHE A 84 1.73 9.29 -7.42
C PHE A 84 0.49 10.13 -7.13
N THR A 85 0.64 11.26 -6.44
CA THR A 85 -0.45 12.14 -5.99
C THR A 85 -0.42 13.52 -6.64
N GLU A 86 0.41 13.71 -7.68
CA GLU A 86 0.41 14.91 -8.49
C GLU A 86 -1.00 15.14 -9.08
N PRO A 87 -1.48 16.40 -9.12
CA PRO A 87 -2.75 16.72 -9.77
C PRO A 87 -2.75 16.24 -11.22
N ASP A 88 -3.84 15.58 -11.63
CA ASP A 88 -3.97 14.96 -12.97
C ASP A 88 -2.92 13.86 -13.24
N GLY A 89 -2.31 13.30 -12.17
CA GLY A 89 -1.32 12.24 -12.24
C GLY A 89 -1.93 10.83 -12.25
N LEU A 90 -1.07 9.83 -12.05
CA LEU A 90 -1.42 8.40 -12.16
C LEU A 90 -2.60 7.98 -11.25
N TRP A 91 -2.69 8.56 -10.05
CA TRP A 91 -3.82 8.28 -9.16
C TRP A 91 -5.14 8.84 -9.67
N ASP A 92 -5.13 10.06 -10.19
CA ASP A 92 -6.35 10.70 -10.72
C ASP A 92 -6.84 9.98 -11.98
N GLU A 93 -5.93 9.53 -12.85
CA GLU A 93 -6.27 8.68 -14.00
C GLU A 93 -6.92 7.35 -13.57
N TRP A 94 -6.36 6.70 -12.55
CA TRP A 94 -6.92 5.47 -11.99
C TRP A 94 -8.32 5.72 -11.38
N VAL A 95 -8.49 6.79 -10.60
CA VAL A 95 -9.78 7.20 -10.04
C VAL A 95 -10.82 7.43 -11.14
N MET A 96 -10.44 8.09 -12.23
CA MET A 96 -11.33 8.31 -13.37
C MET A 96 -11.73 6.99 -14.06
N GLY A 97 -10.79 6.05 -14.18
CA GLY A 97 -11.08 4.68 -14.64
C GLY A 97 -12.07 3.95 -13.73
N MET A 98 -11.84 3.99 -12.42
CA MET A 98 -12.71 3.35 -11.43
C MET A 98 -14.13 3.92 -11.43
N ARG A 99 -14.26 5.24 -11.57
CA ARG A 99 -15.56 5.91 -11.70
C ARG A 99 -16.32 5.46 -12.95
N ARG A 100 -15.63 5.24 -14.07
CA ARG A 100 -16.26 4.70 -15.30
C ARG A 100 -16.77 3.28 -15.10
N LEU A 101 -16.13 2.50 -14.23
CA LEU A 101 -16.54 1.15 -13.85
C LEU A 101 -17.58 1.10 -12.72
N GLY A 102 -17.97 2.26 -12.16
CA GLY A 102 -19.00 2.36 -11.12
C GLY A 102 -18.52 2.04 -9.69
N TYR A 103 -17.21 1.94 -9.46
CA TYR A 103 -16.65 1.72 -8.14
C TYR A 103 -16.43 3.04 -7.38
N PRO A 104 -16.52 3.02 -6.04
CA PRO A 104 -16.17 4.16 -5.22
C PRO A 104 -14.67 4.47 -5.34
N SER A 105 -14.34 5.76 -5.42
CA SER A 105 -12.97 6.25 -5.38
C SER A 105 -12.73 7.07 -4.11
N TYR A 106 -11.51 7.01 -3.57
CA TYR A 106 -11.10 7.73 -2.36
C TYR A 106 -9.96 8.70 -2.68
N THR A 107 -9.89 9.80 -1.93
CA THR A 107 -8.76 10.72 -2.02
C THR A 107 -7.51 10.13 -1.36
N PRO A 108 -6.29 10.49 -1.80
CA PRO A 108 -5.04 10.05 -1.16
C PRO A 108 -5.01 10.35 0.36
N ALA A 109 -5.55 11.50 0.76
CA ALA A 109 -5.65 11.91 2.17
C ALA A 109 -6.55 10.97 2.99
N GLU A 110 -7.68 10.53 2.43
CA GLU A 110 -8.57 9.57 3.08
C GLU A 110 -7.89 8.20 3.22
N LEU A 111 -7.17 7.74 2.20
CA LEU A 111 -6.44 6.47 2.23
C LEU A 111 -5.33 6.45 3.27
N ARG A 112 -4.57 7.54 3.36
CA ARG A 112 -3.58 7.74 4.43
C ARG A 112 -4.26 7.68 5.79
N ARG A 113 -5.34 8.43 5.99
CA ARG A 113 -6.08 8.46 7.27
C ARG A 113 -6.60 7.07 7.67
N TRP A 114 -7.12 6.30 6.73
CA TRP A 114 -7.56 4.92 6.97
C TRP A 114 -6.41 4.02 7.41
N THR A 115 -5.27 4.12 6.72
CA THR A 115 -4.04 3.39 7.08
C THR A 115 -3.55 3.79 8.47
N ASP A 116 -3.65 5.09 8.80
CA ASP A 116 -3.25 5.60 10.10
C ASP A 116 -4.08 4.98 11.23
N LEU A 117 -5.40 5.01 11.08
CA LEU A 117 -6.33 4.41 12.05
C LEU A 117 -6.09 2.91 12.25
N GLN A 118 -5.83 2.17 11.16
CA GLN A 118 -5.53 0.74 11.25
C GLN A 118 -4.24 0.48 12.03
N CYS A 119 -3.19 1.26 11.76
CA CYS A 119 -1.92 1.12 12.45
C CYS A 119 -2.00 1.53 13.92
N ASP A 120 -2.70 2.62 14.23
CA ASP A 120 -2.86 3.12 15.60
C ASP A 120 -3.71 2.17 16.45
N PHE A 121 -4.80 1.65 15.89
CA PHE A 121 -5.60 0.59 16.52
C PHE A 121 -4.73 -0.61 16.87
N ALA A 122 -3.92 -1.09 15.93
CA ALA A 122 -3.10 -2.28 16.14
C ALA A 122 -1.91 -2.06 17.09
N ASN A 123 -1.41 -0.83 17.21
CA ASN A 123 -0.40 -0.46 18.21
C ASN A 123 -1.00 -0.40 19.63
N GLY A 124 -2.27 -0.02 19.76
CA GLY A 124 -3.01 -0.05 21.03
C GLY A 124 -3.13 -1.46 21.63
N TRP A 125 -3.29 -2.48 20.78
CA TRP A 125 -3.38 -3.88 21.22
C TRP A 125 -2.05 -4.49 21.68
N THR A 126 -0.90 -3.99 21.21
CA THR A 126 0.43 -4.46 21.64
C THR A 126 0.91 -3.89 22.97
N ARG A 127 0.12 -3.03 23.65
CA ARG A 127 0.44 -2.42 24.95
C ARG A 127 -0.30 -3.04 26.14
N THR A 128 -0.92 -4.22 25.97
CA THR A 128 -1.56 -4.98 27.05
C THR A 128 -0.79 -6.26 27.29
#